data_AF-A0A7W7RMJ8-F1
#
_entry.id   AF-A0A7W7RMJ8-F1
#
_cell.length_a   1.000
_cell.length_b   1.000
_cell.length_c   1.000
_cell.angle_alpha   90.00
_cell.angle_beta   90.00
_cell.angle_gamma   90.00
#
_symmetry.space_group_name_H-M   'P 1'
#
loop_
_entity.id
_entity.type
_entity.pdbx_description
1 polymer ?
#
loop_
_entity_poly.entity_id
_entity_poly.type
_entity_poly.pdbx_seq_one_letter_code
_entity_poly.pdbx_strand_id
1 'polypeptide(L)' 'MNKSTETLPVPELPDELIPLQEEFRHWWHISYDPLCRTALYTAHPRFSHGRTIRTDTIHLLDRILTTATPDEDEKSGS' A
#
# COMPACT_ATOMS: atom_id res chain seq x y z
N MET A 1 -22.09 32.23 2.45
CA MET A 1 -21.66 31.28 3.50
C MET A 1 -21.39 29.94 2.85
N ASN A 2 -20.23 29.82 2.23
CA ASN A 2 -19.74 28.62 1.55
C ASN A 2 -18.88 27.88 2.58
N LYS A 3 -19.34 26.69 2.98
CA LYS A 3 -18.63 25.77 3.88
C LYS A 3 -17.26 25.48 3.25
N SER A 4 -16.19 25.93 3.90
CA SER A 4 -14.86 25.38 3.67
C SER A 4 -14.92 23.92 4.07
N THR A 5 -14.92 23.02 3.08
CA THR A 5 -14.63 21.62 3.34
C THR A 5 -13.19 21.59 3.81
N GLU A 6 -13.00 21.46 5.12
CA GLU A 6 -11.72 21.31 5.76
C GLU A 6 -11.13 20.01 5.24
N THR A 7 -10.33 20.10 4.18
CA THR A 7 -9.50 19.00 3.69
C THR A 7 -8.50 18.73 4.81
N LEU A 8 -8.84 17.83 5.71
CA LEU A 8 -7.90 17.29 6.69
C LEU A 8 -6.62 16.92 5.92
N PRO A 9 -5.42 17.28 6.42
CA PRO A 9 -4.20 16.90 5.75
C PRO A 9 -4.21 15.39 5.63
N VAL A 10 -4.24 14.88 4.40
CA VAL A 10 -4.03 13.46 4.15
C VAL A 10 -2.67 13.16 4.77
N PRO A 11 -2.57 12.24 5.75
CA PRO A 11 -1.29 11.93 6.35
C PRO A 11 -0.33 11.54 5.23
N GLU A 12 0.74 12.31 5.09
CA GLU A 12 1.73 12.08 4.06
C GLU A 12 2.33 10.68 4.28
N LEU A 13 2.50 9.94 3.18
CA LEU A 13 3.12 8.64 3.23
C LEU A 13 4.57 8.82 3.73
N PRO A 14 5.01 8.13 4.79
CA PRO A 14 6.38 8.22 5.29
C PRO A 14 7.40 7.98 4.19
N ASP A 15 8.55 8.69 4.23
CA ASP A 15 9.61 8.58 3.22
C ASP A 15 10.09 7.13 3.00
N GLU A 16 10.08 6.33 4.07
CA GLU A 16 10.41 4.91 4.08
C GLU A 16 9.44 4.03 3.26
N LEU A 17 8.19 4.45 3.08
CA LEU A 17 7.20 3.76 2.25
C LEU A 17 7.20 4.22 0.80
N ILE A 18 7.81 5.36 0.48
CA ILE A 18 7.90 5.86 -0.90
C ILE A 18 8.52 4.82 -1.83
N PRO A 19 9.71 4.26 -1.58
CA PRO A 19 10.32 3.28 -2.49
C PRO A 19 9.44 2.03 -2.64
N LEU A 20 8.83 1.58 -1.55
CA LEU A 20 7.95 0.41 -1.54
C LEU A 20 6.67 0.65 -2.34
N GLN A 21 6.08 1.84 -2.19
CA GLN A 21 4.91 2.26 -2.96
C GLN A 21 5.28 2.37 -4.43
N GLU A 22 6.43 2.92 -4.79
CA GLU A 22 6.86 3.03 -6.19
C GLU A 22 7.08 1.68 -6.85
N GLU A 23 7.74 0.75 -6.16
CA GLU A 23 7.99 -0.61 -6.62
C GLU A 23 6.68 -1.37 -6.87
N PHE A 24 5.78 -1.35 -5.89
CA PHE A 24 4.58 -2.17 -5.89
C PHE A 24 3.31 -1.43 -6.36
N ARG A 25 3.39 -0.15 -6.80
CA ARG A 25 2.20 0.68 -7.14
C ARG A 25 1.24 0.06 -8.15
N HIS A 26 1.75 -0.81 -9.01
CA HIS A 26 1.00 -1.44 -10.08
C HIS A 26 -0.02 -2.45 -9.51
N TRP A 27 0.35 -3.15 -8.44
CA TRP A 27 -0.49 -4.16 -7.79
C TRP A 27 -1.07 -3.70 -6.45
N TRP A 28 -0.45 -2.72 -5.81
CA TRP A 28 -0.79 -2.32 -4.44
C TRP A 28 -0.95 -0.81 -4.27
N HIS A 29 -1.87 -0.42 -3.41
CA HIS A 29 -2.01 0.93 -2.88
C HIS A 29 -1.71 0.88 -1.38
N ILE A 30 -0.62 1.53 -0.95
CA ILE A 30 -0.16 1.55 0.42
C ILE A 30 -0.70 2.81 1.09
N SER A 31 -1.32 2.62 2.24
CA SER A 31 -1.84 3.68 3.09
C SER A 31 -1.15 3.61 4.45
N TYR A 32 -0.87 4.77 5.02
CA TYR A 32 -0.32 4.93 6.35
C TYR A 32 -1.33 5.62 7.25
N ASP A 33 -1.62 5.04 8.41
CA ASP A 33 -2.45 5.66 9.45
C ASP A 33 -1.72 5.66 10.80
N PRO A 34 -1.08 6.79 11.18
CA PRO A 34 -0.34 6.89 12.44
C PRO A 34 -1.25 6.77 13.67
N LEU A 35 -2.57 6.95 13.51
CA LEU A 35 -3.54 6.84 14.60
C LEU A 35 -3.98 5.39 14.84
N CYS A 36 -3.76 4.49 13.87
CA CYS A 36 -4.14 3.08 13.98
C CYS A 36 -3.06 2.27 14.71
N ARG A 37 -3.22 2.09 16.02
CA ARG A 37 -2.28 1.33 16.86
C ARG A 37 -2.16 -0.16 16.51
N THR A 38 -3.08 -0.70 15.70
CA THR A 38 -3.11 -2.12 15.34
C THR A 38 -2.52 -2.41 13.97
N ALA A 39 -2.45 -1.42 13.08
CA ALA A 39 -1.97 -1.58 11.72
C ALA A 39 -1.63 -0.21 11.15
N LEU A 40 -0.40 0.25 11.41
CA LEU A 40 0.09 1.53 10.91
C LEU A 40 0.13 1.56 9.38
N TYR A 41 0.37 0.42 8.75
CA TYR A 41 0.50 0.28 7.31
C TYR A 41 -0.56 -0.68 6.77
N THR A 42 -1.23 -0.26 5.72
CA THR A 42 -2.23 -1.07 5.02
C THR A 42 -1.90 -1.09 3.53
N ALA A 43 -1.80 -2.27 2.93
CA ALA A 43 -1.72 -2.42 1.48
C ALA A 43 -3.02 -2.98 0.93
N HIS A 44 -3.62 -2.22 0.01
CA HIS A 44 -4.81 -2.58 -0.71
C HIS A 44 -4.43 -3.15 -2.09
N PRO A 45 -4.87 -4.36 -2.43
CA PRO A 45 -4.63 -4.92 -3.74
C PRO A 45 -5.45 -4.15 -4.79
N ARG A 46 -4.82 -3.88 -5.93
CA ARG A 46 -5.46 -3.31 -7.12
C ARG A 46 -6.00 -4.39 -8.06
N PHE A 47 -5.75 -5.66 -7.75
CA PHE A 47 -6.18 -6.83 -8.51
C PHE A 47 -7.28 -7.61 -7.78
N SER A 48 -8.16 -8.25 -8.56
CA SER A 48 -9.44 -8.78 -8.06
C SER A 48 -9.36 -9.92 -7.05
N HIS A 49 -8.23 -10.64 -6.98
CA HIS A 49 -8.05 -11.80 -6.10
C HIS A 49 -7.17 -11.50 -4.88
N GLY A 50 -6.69 -10.26 -4.72
CA GLY A 50 -5.82 -9.90 -3.62
C GLY A 50 -6.58 -9.74 -2.31
N ARG A 51 -5.89 -9.94 -1.19
CA ARG A 51 -6.40 -9.61 0.15
C ARG A 51 -5.70 -8.35 0.66
N THR A 52 -6.44 -7.52 1.39
CA THR A 52 -5.84 -6.38 2.10
C THR A 52 -4.85 -6.89 3.13
N ILE A 53 -3.63 -6.37 3.07
CA ILE A 53 -2.56 -6.67 4.01
C ILE A 53 -2.47 -5.53 5.01
N ARG A 54 -2.32 -5.85 6.29
CA ARG A 54 -2.19 -4.90 7.39
C ARG A 54 -1.00 -5.29 8.25
N THR A 55 -0.19 -4.33 8.64
CA THR A 55 1.01 -4.55 9.44
C THR A 55 1.40 -3.27 10.17
N ASP A 56 2.01 -3.41 11.33
CA ASP A 56 2.63 -2.33 12.11
C ASP A 56 4.11 -2.12 11.75
N THR A 57 4.68 -2.98 10.90
CA THR A 57 6.10 -2.95 10.51
C THR A 57 6.27 -2.92 8.99
N ILE A 58 7.13 -2.03 8.47
CA ILE A 58 7.42 -1.91 7.03
C ILE A 58 8.14 -3.12 6.48
N HIS A 59 9.10 -3.69 7.19
CA HIS A 59 9.80 -4.90 6.75
C HIS A 59 8.86 -6.08 6.56
N LEU A 60 7.81 -6.18 7.40
CA LEU A 60 6.78 -7.20 7.22
C LEU A 60 5.89 -6.87 6.03
N LEU A 61 5.59 -5.59 5.79
CA LEU A 61 4.85 -5.16 4.61
C LEU A 61 5.58 -5.58 3.34
N ASP A 62 6.83 -5.17 3.19
CA ASP A 62 7.70 -5.49 2.07
C ASP A 62 7.70 -6.98 1.74
N ARG A 63 8.01 -7.82 2.74
CA ARG A 63 8.05 -9.27 2.57
C ARG A 63 6.72 -9.86 2.08
N ILE A 64 5.59 -9.41 2.63
CA ILE A 64 4.28 -9.90 2.22
C ILE A 64 3.95 -9.38 0.81
N LEU A 65 4.26 -8.12 0.49
CA LEU A 65 4.07 -7.57 -0.84
C LEU A 65 4.86 -8.36 -1.89
N THR A 66 6.14 -8.64 -1.68
CA THR A 66 6.94 -9.46 -2.61
C THR A 66 6.32 -10.85 -2.84
N THR A 67 5.74 -11.46 -1.79
CA THR A 67 5.17 -12.81 -1.87
C THR A 67 3.76 -12.83 -2.48
N ALA A 68 2.99 -11.77 -2.26
CA ALA A 68 1.59 -11.67 -2.66
C ALA A 68 1.39 -10.94 -4.00
N THR A 69 2.44 -10.30 -4.52
CA THR A 69 2.43 -9.66 -5.84
C THR A 69 2.35 -10.74 -6.92
N PRO A 70 1.38 -10.64 -7.85
CA PRO A 70 1.32 -11.57 -8.96
C PRO A 70 2.58 -11.44 -9.81
N ASP A 71 3.15 -12.58 -10.20
CA ASP A 71 4.30 -12.60 -11.10
C ASP A 71 3.88 -12.03 -12.46
N GLU A 72 4.70 -11.14 -13.04
CA GLU A 72 4.47 -10.61 -14.40
C GLU A 72 4.94 -11.60 -15.49
N ASP A 73 5.14 -12.88 -15.17
CA ASP A 73 5.43 -13.91 -16.17
C ASP A 73 4.17 -14.30 -16.97
N GLU A 74 3.76 -13.40 -17.86
CA GLU A 74 3.10 -13.76 -19.11
C GLU A 74 3.83 -13.12 -20.29
N LYS A 75 5.08 -13.54 -20.52
CA LYS A 75 5.62 -13.59 -21.88
C LYS A 75 6.16 -14.98 -22.18
N SER A 76 5.20 -15.86 -22.47
CA SER A 76 5.35 -17.15 -23.13
C SER A 76 6.52 -17.15 -24.12
N GLY A 77 7.57 -17.89 -23.76
CA GLY A 77 8.44 -18.51 -24.74
C GLY A 77 7.70 -19.70 -25.35
N SER A 78 7.50 -19.68 -26.66
CA SER A 78 7.35 -20.86 -27.53
C SER A 78 7.65 -20.45 -28.97
#